data_AF-A0A843LB43-F1
#
_entry.id   AF-A0A843LB43-F1
#
_cell.length_a   1.000
_cell.length_b   1.000
_cell.length_c   1.000
_cell.angle_alpha   90.00
_cell.angle_beta   90.00
_cell.angle_gamma   90.00
#
_symmetry.space_group_name_H-M   'P 1'
#
loop_
_entity.id
_entity.type
_entity.pdbx_description
1 polymer ?
#
loop_
_entity_poly.entity_id
_entity_poly.type
_entity_poly.pdbx_seq_one_letter_code
_entity_poly.pdbx_strand_id
1 'polypeptide(L)'
;DFGDLDTIAGMARLHHPAGVAYHQGLVYIADTGNHKIKEFNPATGWVLTRAGSGDRGDRDGLSGDATFNEPGGLVNFGGLWYIVDTGSHTVRVYDPVRHVVSTLALWKQSAPGAG
;
A
#
# COMPACT_ATOMS: atom_id res chain seq x y z
N ASP A 1 -10.71 6.08 18.96
CA ASP A 1 -10.68 7.01 17.82
C ASP A 1 -9.93 6.41 16.64
N PHE A 2 -10.62 6.16 15.53
CA PHE A 2 -10.07 5.73 14.24
C PHE A 2 -10.23 6.86 13.21
N GLY A 3 -9.65 6.70 12.02
CA GLY A 3 -9.73 7.68 10.93
C GLY A 3 -8.42 7.77 10.16
N ASP A 4 -8.20 8.88 9.45
CA ASP A 4 -7.02 9.10 8.61
C ASP A 4 -6.30 10.39 9.04
N LEU A 5 -5.20 10.25 9.76
CA LEU A 5 -4.40 11.39 10.20
C LEU A 5 -2.91 11.03 10.26
N ASP A 6 -2.12 11.72 9.43
CA ASP A 6 -0.67 11.65 9.41
C ASP A 6 -0.08 12.62 10.44
N THR A 7 0.58 12.06 11.45
CA THR A 7 1.18 12.81 12.55
C THR A 7 2.05 11.89 13.40
N ILE A 8 2.48 12.34 14.57
CA ILE A 8 3.18 11.50 15.55
C ILE A 8 2.30 10.33 16.04
N ALA A 9 2.91 9.19 16.34
CA ALA A 9 2.23 7.91 16.57
C ALA A 9 1.13 7.95 17.64
N GLY A 10 1.27 8.77 18.69
CA GLY A 10 0.25 8.91 19.74
C GLY A 10 -1.03 9.64 19.28
N MET A 11 -0.99 10.32 18.14
CA MET A 11 -2.11 11.07 17.56
C MET A 11 -2.52 10.55 16.18
N ALA A 12 -1.67 9.73 15.55
CA ALA A 12 -1.93 9.16 14.24
C ALA A 12 -3.20 8.32 14.27
N ARG A 13 -3.99 8.41 13.19
CA ARG A 13 -5.22 7.65 13.05
C ARG A 13 -5.08 6.67 11.91
N LEU A 14 -5.48 5.43 12.20
CA LEU A 14 -5.62 4.32 11.27
C LEU A 14 -7.07 3.86 11.26
N HIS A 15 -7.46 3.09 10.25
CA HIS A 15 -8.79 2.51 10.10
C HIS A 15 -8.68 1.06 9.63
N HIS A 16 -9.06 0.12 10.50
CA HIS A 16 -9.00 -1.33 10.24
C HIS A 16 -7.66 -1.84 9.65
N PRO A 17 -6.47 -1.43 10.13
CA PRO A 17 -5.22 -1.89 9.56
C PRO A 17 -5.08 -3.42 9.68
N ALA A 18 -4.81 -4.11 8.56
CA ALA A 18 -4.80 -5.56 8.51
C ALA A 18 -3.39 -6.18 8.39
N GLY A 19 -2.40 -5.41 7.93
CA GLY A 19 -1.06 -5.93 7.63
C GLY A 19 0.06 -4.96 7.97
N VAL A 20 1.22 -5.51 8.31
CA VAL A 20 2.42 -4.76 8.67
C VAL A 20 3.66 -5.41 8.07
N ALA A 21 4.67 -4.61 7.76
CA ALA A 21 5.98 -5.07 7.33
C ALA A 21 7.09 -4.18 7.90
N TYR A 22 8.27 -4.76 8.10
CA TYR A 22 9.47 -4.04 8.54
C TYR A 22 10.48 -3.94 7.41
N HIS A 23 11.10 -2.77 7.24
CA HIS A 23 12.21 -2.58 6.33
C HIS A 23 13.12 -1.43 6.81
N GLN A 24 14.41 -1.70 6.97
CA GLN A 24 15.44 -0.67 7.26
C GLN A 24 15.09 0.27 8.44
N GLY A 25 14.59 -0.28 9.54
CA GLY A 25 14.23 0.50 10.73
C GLY A 25 12.85 1.15 10.67
N LEU A 26 12.14 1.04 9.56
CA LEU A 26 10.80 1.60 9.35
C LEU A 26 9.75 0.49 9.37
N VAL A 27 8.54 0.83 9.81
CA VAL A 27 7.39 -0.07 9.84
C VAL A 27 6.35 0.43 8.86
N TYR A 28 5.97 -0.39 7.90
CA TYR A 28 4.95 -0.06 6.91
C TYR A 28 3.65 -0.79 7.26
N ILE A 29 2.53 -0.09 7.10
CA ILE A 29 1.21 -0.50 7.58
C ILE A 29 0.27 -0.45 6.38
N ALA A 30 -0.43 -1.55 6.12
CA ALA A 30 -1.60 -1.54 5.27
C ALA A 30 -2.77 -0.98 6.08
N ASP A 31 -3.07 0.30 5.88
CA ASP A 31 -4.16 1.01 6.53
C ASP A 31 -5.46 0.78 5.74
N THR A 32 -5.97 -0.44 5.87
CA THR A 32 -6.93 -1.08 4.97
C THR A 32 -8.19 -0.25 4.75
N GLY A 33 -8.82 0.21 5.84
CA GLY A 33 -10.05 0.99 5.79
C GLY A 33 -9.87 2.44 5.36
N ASN A 34 -8.62 2.91 5.23
CA ASN A 34 -8.28 4.21 4.65
C ASN A 34 -7.70 4.08 3.24
N HIS A 35 -7.66 2.88 2.65
CA HIS A 35 -7.15 2.65 1.29
C HIS A 35 -5.72 3.18 1.09
N LYS A 36 -4.87 3.04 2.11
CA LYS A 36 -3.52 3.64 2.16
C LYS A 36 -2.46 2.68 2.65
N ILE A 37 -1.22 2.94 2.22
CA ILE A 37 -0.01 2.40 2.85
C ILE A 37 0.65 3.53 3.64
N LYS A 38 0.78 3.33 4.95
CA LYS A 38 1.45 4.28 5.86
C LYS A 38 2.79 3.72 6.32
N GLU A 39 3.70 4.61 6.68
CA GLU A 39 5.02 4.31 7.23
C GLU A 39 5.13 4.96 8.60
N PHE A 40 5.48 4.17 9.59
CA PHE A 40 5.90 4.59 10.92
C PHE A 40 7.42 4.57 11.01
N ASN A 41 8.01 5.70 11.40
CA ASN A 41 9.42 5.83 11.74
C ASN A 41 9.58 5.82 13.28
N PRO A 42 10.08 4.72 13.88
CA PRO A 42 10.26 4.63 15.33
C PRO A 42 11.26 5.63 15.91
N ALA A 43 12.25 6.08 15.13
CA ALA A 43 13.26 7.02 15.61
C ALA A 43 12.70 8.44 15.76
N THR A 44 11.76 8.84 14.91
CA THR A 44 11.15 10.18 14.94
C THR A 44 9.75 10.19 15.54
N GLY A 45 9.11 9.03 15.66
CA GLY A 45 7.73 8.89 16.10
C GLY A 45 6.67 9.20 15.03
N TRP A 46 7.06 9.57 13.81
CA TRP A 46 6.12 9.99 12.76
C TRP A 46 5.46 8.83 12.03
N VAL A 47 4.17 8.99 11.73
CA VAL A 47 3.39 8.15 10.83
C VAL A 47 2.98 8.99 9.62
N LEU A 48 3.35 8.55 8.41
CA LEU A 48 3.10 9.26 7.17
C LEU A 48 2.57 8.33 6.09
N THR A 49 1.64 8.81 5.27
CA THR A 49 1.18 8.11 4.07
C THR A 49 2.31 8.08 3.03
N ARG A 50 2.56 6.89 2.46
CA ARG A 50 3.55 6.67 1.39
C ARG A 50 2.91 6.39 0.05
N ALA A 51 1.74 5.76 0.04
CA ALA A 51 0.96 5.53 -1.16
C ALA A 51 -0.54 5.45 -0.83
N GLY A 52 -1.38 5.81 -1.81
CA GLY A 52 -2.84 5.79 -1.71
C GLY A 52 -3.42 7.19 -1.55
N SER A 53 -4.37 7.58 -2.41
CA SER A 53 -5.10 8.85 -2.26
C SER A 53 -6.06 8.84 -1.06
N GLY A 54 -6.52 7.64 -0.68
CA GLY A 54 -7.62 7.43 0.27
C GLY A 54 -8.93 7.06 -0.40
N ASP A 55 -9.03 7.25 -1.71
CA ASP A 55 -10.18 6.78 -2.48
C ASP A 55 -10.05 5.27 -2.75
N ARG A 56 -11.20 4.59 -2.67
CA ARG A 56 -11.31 3.18 -3.02
C ARG A 56 -11.17 2.98 -4.54
N GLY A 57 -10.26 2.11 -4.97
CA GLY A 57 -10.12 1.71 -6.38
C GLY A 57 -8.80 1.01 -6.69
N ASP A 58 -8.47 0.87 -7.98
CA ASP A 58 -7.29 0.15 -8.46
C ASP A 58 -6.43 0.97 -9.45
N ARG A 59 -6.55 2.30 -9.42
CA ARG A 59 -5.86 3.19 -10.36
C ARG A 59 -4.36 3.21 -10.07
N ASP A 60 -3.57 2.89 -11.09
CA ASP A 60 -2.11 3.04 -11.11
C ASP A 60 -1.70 4.53 -11.29
N GLY A 61 -0.44 4.86 -11.01
CA GLY A 61 0.10 6.21 -11.23
C GLY A 61 1.08 6.68 -10.15
N LEU A 62 1.15 7.99 -9.93
CA LEU A 62 1.93 8.55 -8.82
C LEU A 62 1.41 8.02 -7.49
N SER A 63 2.32 7.72 -6.56
CA SER A 63 1.99 7.05 -5.29
C SER A 63 0.92 7.76 -4.45
N GLY A 64 0.90 9.09 -4.42
CA GLY A 64 -0.13 9.87 -3.74
C GLY A 64 -1.49 9.90 -4.45
N ASP A 65 -1.51 9.67 -5.77
CA ASP A 65 -2.73 9.66 -6.58
C ASP A 65 -3.27 8.26 -6.80
N ALA A 66 -2.44 7.22 -6.71
CA ALA A 66 -2.86 5.85 -6.90
C ALA A 66 -3.95 5.48 -5.90
N THR A 67 -4.90 4.64 -6.31
CA THR A 67 -5.97 4.17 -5.43
C THR A 67 -5.77 2.71 -5.07
N PHE A 68 -6.16 2.35 -3.85
CA PHE A 68 -6.21 0.98 -3.35
C PHE A 68 -7.63 0.64 -2.92
N ASN A 69 -7.94 -0.63 -2.78
CA ASN A 69 -9.23 -1.13 -2.34
C ASN A 69 -8.98 -2.18 -1.25
N GLU A 70 -8.97 -1.73 0.01
CA GLU A 70 -8.75 -2.59 1.18
C GLU A 70 -7.43 -3.38 1.09
N PRO A 71 -6.28 -2.68 1.04
CA PRO A 71 -4.98 -3.36 1.05
C PRO A 71 -4.84 -4.17 2.34
N GLY A 72 -4.56 -5.47 2.22
CA GLY A 72 -4.57 -6.41 3.34
C GLY A 72 -3.18 -6.71 3.91
N GLY A 73 -2.12 -6.52 3.13
CA GLY A 73 -0.76 -6.84 3.53
C GLY A 73 0.28 -6.34 2.52
N LEU A 74 1.54 -6.37 2.91
CA LEU A 74 2.64 -5.88 2.10
C LEU A 74 3.98 -6.53 2.45
N VAL A 75 4.91 -6.55 1.50
CA VAL A 75 6.30 -6.98 1.71
C VAL A 75 7.24 -6.14 0.85
N ASN A 76 8.45 -5.87 1.36
CA ASN A 76 9.52 -5.28 0.55
C ASN A 76 10.40 -6.39 -0.04
N PHE A 77 10.61 -6.36 -1.35
CA PHE A 77 11.53 -7.25 -2.04
C PHE A 77 12.25 -6.50 -3.16
N GLY A 78 13.58 -6.54 -3.16
CA GLY A 78 14.40 -5.86 -4.16
C GLY A 78 14.23 -4.33 -4.19
N GLY A 79 13.83 -3.71 -3.08
CA GLY A 79 13.59 -2.26 -2.99
C GLY A 79 12.19 -1.82 -3.44
N LEU A 80 11.34 -2.75 -3.90
CA LEU A 80 9.95 -2.50 -4.25
C LEU A 80 9.03 -3.04 -3.15
N TRP A 81 7.89 -2.39 -2.98
CA TRP A 81 6.82 -2.83 -2.10
C TRP A 81 5.74 -3.55 -2.88
N TYR A 82 5.48 -4.81 -2.54
CA TYR A 82 4.38 -5.59 -3.09
C TYR A 82 3.24 -5.58 -2.10
N ILE A 83 2.07 -5.10 -2.53
CA ILE A 83 0.90 -4.83 -1.70
C ILE A 83 -0.23 -5.74 -2.16
N VAL A 84 -0.82 -6.49 -1.24
CA VAL A 84 -2.01 -7.30 -1.50
C VAL A 84 -3.22 -6.38 -1.46
N ASP A 85 -3.77 -6.02 -2.63
CA ASP A 85 -4.92 -5.12 -2.77
C ASP A 85 -6.20 -5.95 -2.83
N THR A 86 -6.65 -6.38 -1.65
CA THR A 86 -7.61 -7.48 -1.46
C THR A 86 -8.93 -7.24 -2.18
N GLY A 87 -9.48 -6.03 -2.06
CA GLY A 87 -10.74 -5.65 -2.67
C GLY A 87 -10.65 -5.46 -4.19
N SER A 88 -9.44 -5.28 -4.74
CA SER A 88 -9.19 -5.22 -6.18
C SER A 88 -8.80 -6.58 -6.77
N HIS A 89 -8.57 -7.60 -5.94
CA HIS A 89 -8.05 -8.91 -6.33
C HIS A 89 -6.70 -8.86 -7.08
N THR A 90 -5.86 -7.88 -6.74
CA THR A 90 -4.57 -7.66 -7.40
C THR A 90 -3.41 -7.60 -6.41
N VAL A 91 -2.20 -7.74 -6.93
CA VAL A 91 -0.98 -7.33 -6.24
C VAL A 91 -0.52 -6.02 -6.86
N ARG A 92 -0.32 -4.99 -6.04
CA ARG A 92 0.17 -3.68 -6.47
C ARG A 92 1.65 -3.57 -6.13
N VAL A 93 2.40 -2.84 -6.94
CA VAL A 93 3.84 -2.64 -6.79
C VAL A 93 4.10 -1.16 -6.59
N TYR A 94 4.56 -0.77 -5.41
CA TYR A 94 5.01 0.58 -5.09
C TYR A 94 6.54 0.67 -5.21
N ASP A 95 7.00 1.54 -6.11
CA ASP A 95 8.40 1.93 -6.26
C ASP A 95 8.64 3.23 -5.47
N PRO A 96 9.32 3.17 -4.30
CA PRO A 96 9.55 4.35 -3.47
C PRO A 96 10.61 5.31 -4.05
N VAL A 97 11.45 4.86 -5.00
CA VAL A 97 12.47 5.71 -5.65
C VAL A 97 11.82 6.53 -6.76
N ARG A 98 10.93 5.92 -7.54
CA ARG A 98 10.21 6.60 -8.63
C ARG A 98 8.89 7.25 -8.18
N HIS A 99 8.44 6.98 -6.96
CA HIS A 99 7.16 7.42 -6.41
C HIS A 99 5.95 7.00 -7.24
N VAL A 100 5.96 5.77 -7.76
CA VAL A 100 4.86 5.23 -8.59
C VAL A 100 4.31 3.94 -8.03
N VAL A 101 3.02 3.70 -8.27
CA VAL A 101 2.31 2.45 -8.03
C VAL A 101 1.85 1.89 -9.37
N SER A 102 2.11 0.61 -9.58
CA SER A 102 1.61 -0.16 -10.72
C SER A 102 0.91 -1.44 -10.27
N THR A 103 0.16 -2.07 -11.16
CA THR A 103 -0.39 -3.41 -10.92
C THR A 103 0.58 -4.48 -11.41
N LEU A 104 0.90 -5.46 -10.55
CA LEU A 104 1.72 -6.60 -10.93
C LEU A 104 0.99 -7.44 -11.98
N ALA A 105 1.56 -7.52 -13.18
CA ALA A 105 1.08 -8.44 -14.20
C ALA A 105 1.48 -9.88 -13.84
N LEU A 106 0.53 -10.65 -13.32
CA LEU A 106 0.66 -12.11 -13.27
C LEU A 106 0.55 -12.63 -14.70
N TRP A 107 1.34 -13.65 -15.04
CA TRP A 107 1.33 -14.25 -16.37
C TRP A 107 -0.11 -14.57 -16.80
N LYS A 108 -0.53 -14.07 -17.97
CA LYS A 108 -1.75 -14.58 -18.60
C LYS A 108 -1.44 -15.99 -19.07
N GLN A 109 -2.17 -16.97 -18.57
CA GLN A 109 -2.30 -18.24 -19.26
C GLN A 109 -2.85 -17.89 -20.66
N SER A 110 -2.09 -18.12 -21.72
CA SER A 110 -2.65 -18.09 -23.07
C SER A 110 -3.85 -19.03 -23.05
N ALA A 111 -5.04 -18.53 -23.35
CA ALA A 111 -6.19 -19.40 -23.54
C ALA A 111 -5.80 -20.46 -24.59
N PRO A 112 -6.00 -21.77 -24.36
CA PRO A 112 -5.74 -22.76 -25.37
C PRO A 112 -6.75 -22.58 -26.51
N GLY A 113 -6.24 -22.17 -27.68
CA GLY A 113 -6.83 -22.41 -29.00
C GLY A 113 -8.09 -21.61 -29.36
N ALA A 114 -7.92 -20.60 -30.20
CA ALA A 114 -8.86 -20.42 -31.31
C ALA A 114 -8.23 -21.13 -32.51
N GLY A 115 -8.65 -22.38 -32.73
CA GLY A 115 -8.48 -23.07 -34.01
C GLY A 115 -9.56 -22.66 -35.00
#